data_AF-A0A6N9C1G0-F1
#
_entry.id   AF-A0A6N9C1G0-F1
#
_cell.length_a   1.000
_cell.length_b   1.000
_cell.length_c   1.000
_cell.angle_alpha   90.00
_cell.angle_beta   90.00
_cell.angle_gamma   90.00
#
_symmetry.space_group_name_H-M   'P 1'
#
loop_
_entity.id
_entity.type
_entity.pdbx_description
1 polymer ?
#
loop_
_entity_poly.entity_id
_entity_poly.type
_entity_poly.pdbx_seq_one_letter_code
_entity_poly.pdbx_strand_id
1 'polypeptide(L)'
;TKPKTRSIEVSVEIDAPARAVWRAITDGDAVANWFAPVASADPGEGGHLTVSWGADSEWTSRITVWRPDVHLRLTDDLPDEATEQGAAMALDYFLEGRNGTTHLGIVNSGLSADPSWDDGVRMMTNGWRFFLWNLKHYLERHPDSHRTMISERPRVTGTREEVWETIFGDDGLGRVPERPGEEVSLRLDGGHLLEGTVVLADRPWAFAAMLRSLNDGVVHVEMEGSGERWKMGVWLSAYGLEEGRCDRIRVALGQTIARLFPEED
;
A
#
# COMPACT_ATOMS: atom_id res chain seq x y z
N THR A 1 7.67 -33.91 -2.28
CA THR A 1 6.30 -33.43 -2.56
C THR A 1 6.39 -31.95 -2.85
N LYS A 2 5.78 -31.43 -3.92
CA LYS A 2 5.78 -29.97 -4.15
C LYS A 2 5.12 -29.28 -2.93
N PRO A 3 5.69 -28.18 -2.41
CA PRO A 3 5.05 -27.43 -1.34
C PRO A 3 3.66 -27.00 -1.79
N LYS A 4 2.66 -27.14 -0.90
CA LYS A 4 1.31 -26.65 -1.18
C LYS A 4 1.33 -25.13 -1.12
N THR A 5 0.80 -24.48 -2.13
CA THR A 5 0.71 -23.02 -2.22
C THR A 5 -0.73 -22.56 -2.37
N ARG A 6 -0.96 -21.28 -2.09
CA ARG A 6 -2.22 -20.55 -2.28
C ARG A 6 -1.97 -19.26 -3.06
N SER A 7 -3.05 -18.60 -3.47
CA SER A 7 -3.04 -17.32 -4.16
C SER A 7 -3.94 -16.30 -3.46
N ILE A 8 -3.64 -15.03 -3.66
CA ILE A 8 -4.54 -13.90 -3.42
C ILE A 8 -5.05 -13.43 -4.78
N GLU A 9 -6.36 -13.25 -4.90
CA GLU A 9 -7.01 -12.78 -6.11
C GLU A 9 -7.90 -11.59 -5.75
N VAL A 10 -7.61 -10.43 -6.34
CA VAL A 10 -8.37 -9.19 -6.15
C VAL A 10 -8.56 -8.49 -7.49
N SER A 11 -9.63 -7.73 -7.64
CA SER A 11 -9.85 -6.93 -8.84
C SER A 11 -10.52 -5.59 -8.56
N VAL A 12 -10.45 -4.70 -9.54
CA VAL A 12 -11.06 -3.37 -9.51
C VAL A 12 -11.49 -2.94 -10.91
N GLU A 13 -12.62 -2.24 -11.00
CA GLU A 13 -13.07 -1.55 -12.21
C GLU A 13 -12.60 -0.09 -12.18
N ILE A 14 -11.90 0.35 -13.22
CA ILE A 14 -11.31 1.68 -13.31
C ILE A 14 -11.92 2.41 -14.52
N ASP A 15 -12.42 3.62 -14.31
CA ASP A 15 -12.90 4.54 -15.34
C ASP A 15 -11.72 5.23 -16.04
N ALA A 16 -10.86 4.40 -16.64
CA ALA A 16 -9.72 4.81 -17.43
C ALA A 16 -9.45 3.79 -18.55
N PRO A 17 -8.94 4.23 -19.72
CA PRO A 17 -8.60 3.32 -20.81
C PRO A 17 -7.43 2.39 -20.40
N ALA A 18 -7.40 1.18 -20.95
CA ALA A 18 -6.42 0.15 -20.60
C ALA A 18 -4.97 0.65 -20.71
N ARG A 19 -4.68 1.51 -21.70
CA ARG A 19 -3.37 2.15 -21.87
C ARG A 19 -2.93 3.03 -20.69
N ALA A 20 -3.87 3.72 -20.05
CA ALA A 20 -3.57 4.53 -18.86
C ALA A 20 -3.28 3.64 -17.65
N VAL A 21 -4.07 2.58 -17.46
CA VAL A 21 -3.86 1.58 -16.41
C VAL A 21 -2.53 0.84 -16.61
N TRP A 22 -2.24 0.45 -17.85
CA TRP A 22 -0.97 -0.20 -18.21
C TRP A 22 0.23 0.67 -17.85
N ARG A 23 0.21 1.95 -18.22
CA ARG A 23 1.26 2.89 -17.82
C ARG A 23 1.38 2.97 -16.29
N ALA A 24 0.26 3.06 -15.58
CA ALA A 24 0.26 3.17 -14.12
C ALA A 24 0.89 1.97 -13.39
N ILE A 25 0.92 0.78 -14.01
CA ILE A 25 1.53 -0.42 -13.41
C ILE A 25 2.92 -0.77 -13.97
N THR A 26 3.37 -0.09 -15.03
CA THR A 26 4.63 -0.41 -15.73
C THR A 26 5.65 0.72 -15.77
N ASP A 27 5.23 1.95 -15.53
CA ASP A 27 6.10 3.13 -15.49
C ASP A 27 6.45 3.47 -14.04
N GLY A 28 7.74 3.67 -13.74
CA GLY A 28 8.22 3.89 -12.38
C GLY A 28 7.59 5.13 -11.72
N ASP A 29 7.56 6.26 -12.42
CA ASP A 29 6.97 7.49 -11.87
C ASP A 29 5.46 7.33 -11.65
N ALA A 30 4.76 6.63 -12.55
CA ALA A 30 3.34 6.37 -12.40
C ALA A 30 3.05 5.37 -11.26
N VAL A 31 3.86 4.33 -11.07
CA VAL A 31 3.80 3.41 -9.93
C VAL A 31 4.01 4.17 -8.63
N ALA A 32 4.95 5.12 -8.61
CA ALA A 32 5.24 5.96 -7.46
C ALA A 32 4.08 6.89 -7.05
N ASN A 33 3.04 7.03 -7.88
CA ASN A 33 1.86 7.82 -7.55
C ASN A 33 0.74 7.04 -6.84
N TRP A 34 0.80 5.71 -6.73
CA TRP A 34 -0.25 4.94 -6.03
C TRP A 34 0.25 3.76 -5.18
N PHE A 35 1.45 3.25 -5.43
CA PHE A 35 2.02 2.11 -4.71
C PHE A 35 3.14 2.57 -3.75
N ALA A 36 4.38 2.15 -3.95
CA ALA A 36 5.56 2.59 -3.18
C ALA A 36 5.95 4.04 -3.47
N PRO A 37 6.55 4.79 -2.52
CA PRO A 37 6.94 6.19 -2.75
C PRO A 37 8.10 6.35 -3.74
N VAL A 38 8.95 5.35 -3.88
CA VAL A 38 10.02 5.32 -4.88
C VAL A 38 9.81 4.10 -5.76
N ALA A 39 9.84 4.29 -7.08
CA ALA A 39 9.77 3.21 -8.02
C ALA A 39 10.55 3.53 -9.29
N SER A 40 11.13 2.51 -9.90
CA SER A 40 11.81 2.59 -11.19
C SER A 40 11.51 1.34 -12.01
N ALA A 41 11.40 1.50 -13.32
CA ALA A 41 11.12 0.41 -14.22
C ALA A 41 12.15 0.36 -15.36
N ASP A 42 12.58 -0.85 -15.69
CA ASP A 42 13.20 -1.20 -16.97
C ASP A 42 12.13 -1.96 -17.79
N PRO A 43 11.40 -1.29 -18.69
CA PRO A 43 10.21 -1.86 -19.34
C PRO A 43 10.53 -3.01 -20.31
N GLY A 44 9.61 -3.97 -20.41
CA GLY A 44 9.68 -5.08 -21.37
C GLY A 44 9.95 -6.44 -20.73
N GLU A 45 9.73 -7.51 -21.50
CA GLU A 45 10.04 -8.87 -21.04
C GLU A 45 11.54 -9.02 -20.77
N GLY A 46 11.90 -9.54 -19.60
CA GLY A 46 13.27 -9.63 -19.12
C GLY A 46 13.78 -8.38 -18.39
N GLY A 47 13.02 -7.28 -18.42
CA GLY A 47 13.28 -6.08 -17.62
C GLY A 47 12.88 -6.24 -16.15
N HIS A 48 12.83 -5.14 -15.41
CA HIS A 48 12.65 -5.14 -13.95
C HIS A 48 11.70 -4.02 -13.50
N LEU A 49 10.99 -4.27 -12.40
CA LEU A 49 10.31 -3.23 -11.63
C LEU A 49 10.89 -3.22 -10.22
N THR A 50 11.42 -2.08 -9.82
CA THR A 50 11.96 -1.84 -8.47
C THR A 50 11.05 -0.89 -7.73
N VAL A 51 10.72 -1.21 -6.49
CA VAL A 51 9.92 -0.40 -5.58
C VAL A 51 10.63 -0.27 -4.25
N SER A 52 10.55 0.90 -3.62
CA SER A 52 11.19 1.16 -2.33
C SER A 52 10.35 2.06 -1.42
N TRP A 53 10.35 1.72 -0.13
CA TRP A 53 9.76 2.48 0.97
C TRP A 53 10.85 3.06 1.91
N GLY A 54 12.09 3.19 1.43
CA GLY A 54 13.24 3.73 2.17
C GLY A 54 14.44 2.77 2.21
N ALA A 55 15.54 3.20 2.84
CA ALA A 55 16.88 2.59 2.73
C ALA A 55 16.95 1.08 3.01
N ASP A 56 16.04 0.54 3.83
CA ASP A 56 16.03 -0.88 4.21
C ASP A 56 14.78 -1.63 3.68
N SER A 57 14.09 -1.09 2.67
CA SER A 57 12.83 -1.66 2.17
C SER A 57 12.69 -1.47 0.67
N GLU A 58 13.64 -2.02 -0.07
CA GLU A 58 13.64 -2.09 -1.53
C GLU A 58 13.35 -3.52 -2.00
N TRP A 59 12.57 -3.63 -3.07
CA TRP A 59 12.23 -4.90 -3.70
C TRP A 59 12.33 -4.75 -5.21
N THR A 60 13.01 -5.69 -5.87
CA THR A 60 13.14 -5.73 -7.33
C THR A 60 12.56 -7.04 -7.85
N SER A 61 11.57 -6.93 -8.73
CA SER A 61 10.94 -8.08 -9.39
C SER A 61 11.27 -8.09 -10.88
N ARG A 62 11.49 -9.29 -11.43
CA ARG A 62 11.73 -9.49 -12.85
C ARG A 62 10.43 -9.53 -13.63
N ILE A 63 10.39 -8.88 -14.78
CA ILE A 63 9.27 -8.95 -15.73
C ILE A 63 9.40 -10.22 -16.55
N THR A 64 8.51 -11.20 -16.32
CA THR A 64 8.51 -12.49 -17.04
C THR A 64 7.42 -12.60 -18.10
N VAL A 65 6.40 -11.73 -18.06
CA VAL A 65 5.44 -11.57 -19.15
C VAL A 65 5.18 -10.08 -19.37
N TRP A 66 5.29 -9.65 -20.62
CA TRP A 66 5.00 -8.29 -21.04
C TRP A 66 4.09 -8.28 -22.28
N ARG A 67 2.78 -8.20 -22.04
CA ARG A 67 1.77 -8.07 -23.10
C ARG A 67 1.04 -6.74 -22.90
N PRO A 68 1.44 -5.68 -23.62
CA PRO A 68 0.89 -4.34 -23.46
C PRO A 68 -0.63 -4.31 -23.41
N ASP A 69 -1.16 -3.54 -22.46
CA ASP A 69 -2.59 -3.33 -22.20
C ASP A 69 -3.40 -4.60 -21.87
N VAL A 70 -2.75 -5.75 -21.63
CA VAL A 70 -3.40 -7.05 -21.48
C VAL A 70 -2.89 -7.85 -20.27
N HIS A 71 -1.57 -8.06 -20.16
CA HIS A 71 -1.00 -8.94 -19.14
C HIS A 71 0.45 -8.58 -18.80
N LEU A 72 0.69 -8.29 -17.52
CA LEU A 72 2.02 -8.14 -16.93
C LEU A 72 2.23 -9.25 -15.89
N ARG A 73 3.40 -9.90 -15.89
CA ARG A 73 3.82 -10.78 -14.79
C ARG A 73 5.15 -10.33 -14.23
N LEU A 74 5.18 -10.16 -12.92
CA LEU A 74 6.37 -9.96 -12.11
C LEU A 74 6.67 -11.23 -11.31
N THR A 75 7.94 -11.59 -11.20
CA THR A 75 8.38 -12.69 -10.33
C THR A 75 9.55 -12.24 -9.49
N ASP A 76 9.59 -12.71 -8.26
CA ASP A 76 10.71 -12.47 -7.37
C ASP A 76 11.75 -13.56 -7.59
N ASP A 77 12.99 -13.16 -7.88
CA ASP A 77 14.09 -14.11 -7.97
C ASP A 77 14.38 -14.63 -6.56
N LEU A 78 14.01 -15.89 -6.30
CA LEU A 78 14.47 -16.57 -5.09
C LEU A 78 16.00 -16.75 -5.19
N PRO A 79 16.78 -16.48 -4.14
CA PRO A 79 18.16 -16.97 -4.08
C PRO A 79 18.14 -18.49 -4.34
N ASP A 80 19.11 -19.02 -5.08
CA ASP A 80 19.15 -20.42 -5.50
C ASP A 80 18.97 -21.42 -4.33
N GLU A 81 19.33 -21.03 -3.10
CA GLU A 81 19.20 -21.81 -1.86
C GLU A 81 17.77 -21.83 -1.26
N ALA A 82 16.87 -20.93 -1.65
CA ALA A 82 15.50 -20.83 -1.11
C ALA A 82 14.50 -21.82 -1.76
N THR A 83 14.95 -22.62 -2.72
CA THR A 83 14.14 -23.64 -3.40
C THR A 83 13.72 -24.80 -2.49
N GLU A 84 14.33 -24.94 -1.30
CA GLU A 84 13.89 -25.94 -0.30
C GLU A 84 12.70 -25.48 0.57
N GLN A 85 12.37 -24.18 0.60
CA GLN A 85 11.41 -23.61 1.57
C GLN A 85 10.19 -22.88 0.98
N GLY A 86 10.15 -22.60 -0.33
CA GLY A 86 9.00 -21.91 -0.95
C GLY A 86 8.97 -22.00 -2.48
N ALA A 87 7.79 -21.77 -3.07
CA ALA A 87 7.68 -21.52 -4.52
C ALA A 87 8.02 -20.06 -4.81
N ALA A 88 8.57 -19.78 -6.01
CA ALA A 88 8.78 -18.39 -6.44
C ALA A 88 7.44 -17.64 -6.42
N MET A 89 7.40 -16.50 -5.72
CA MET A 89 6.22 -15.64 -5.71
C MET A 89 6.10 -14.97 -7.07
N ALA A 90 4.86 -14.92 -7.58
CA ALA A 90 4.54 -14.26 -8.82
C ALA A 90 3.35 -13.33 -8.62
N LEU A 91 3.37 -12.22 -9.35
CA LEU A 91 2.32 -11.22 -9.37
C LEU A 91 1.89 -10.99 -10.81
N ASP A 92 0.68 -11.43 -11.13
CA ASP A 92 0.06 -11.21 -12.43
C ASP A 92 -0.92 -10.05 -12.36
N TYR A 93 -0.87 -9.18 -13.35
CA TYR A 93 -1.87 -8.16 -13.64
C TYR A 93 -2.55 -8.50 -14.95
N PHE A 94 -3.88 -8.65 -14.94
CA PHE A 94 -4.71 -8.89 -16.13
C PHE A 94 -5.62 -7.71 -16.38
N LEU A 95 -5.59 -7.17 -17.61
CA LEU A 95 -6.34 -5.99 -18.01
C LEU A 95 -7.37 -6.35 -19.08
N GLU A 96 -8.61 -5.95 -18.86
CA GLU A 96 -9.70 -6.09 -19.83
C GLU A 96 -10.39 -4.73 -20.03
N GLY A 97 -10.03 -4.05 -21.12
CA GLY A 97 -10.59 -2.74 -21.47
C GLY A 97 -11.93 -2.84 -22.22
N ARG A 98 -12.92 -2.03 -21.84
CA ARG A 98 -14.21 -1.91 -22.52
C ARG A 98 -14.77 -0.49 -22.40
N ASN A 99 -15.09 0.15 -23.54
CA ASN A 99 -15.82 1.43 -23.57
C ASN A 99 -15.24 2.55 -22.69
N GLY A 100 -13.92 2.63 -22.55
CA GLY A 100 -13.25 3.64 -21.72
C GLY A 100 -13.02 3.24 -20.26
N THR A 101 -13.59 2.11 -19.82
CA THR A 101 -13.30 1.50 -18.53
C THR A 101 -12.36 0.31 -18.69
N THR A 102 -11.68 -0.09 -17.62
CA THR A 102 -10.79 -1.25 -17.58
C THR A 102 -11.02 -2.04 -16.31
N HIS A 103 -11.28 -3.33 -16.44
CA HIS A 103 -11.19 -4.28 -15.34
C HIS A 103 -9.71 -4.67 -15.15
N LEU A 104 -9.18 -4.44 -13.96
CA LEU A 104 -7.83 -4.86 -13.57
C LEU A 104 -7.94 -5.96 -12.51
N GLY A 105 -7.48 -7.16 -12.85
CA GLY A 105 -7.34 -8.28 -11.91
C GLY A 105 -5.88 -8.48 -11.52
N ILE A 106 -5.65 -8.80 -10.25
CA ILE A 106 -4.35 -9.22 -9.73
C ILE A 106 -4.43 -10.66 -9.21
N VAL A 107 -3.44 -11.47 -9.56
CA VAL A 107 -3.20 -12.78 -8.94
C VAL A 107 -1.81 -12.79 -8.34
N ASN A 108 -1.73 -12.86 -7.01
CA ASN A 108 -0.47 -13.03 -6.30
C ASN A 108 -0.34 -14.48 -5.83
N SER A 109 0.55 -15.24 -6.46
CA SER A 109 0.70 -16.68 -6.30
C SER A 109 2.06 -17.07 -5.73
N GLY A 110 2.22 -18.34 -5.34
CA GLY A 110 3.45 -18.87 -4.75
C GLY A 110 3.49 -18.76 -3.22
N LEU A 111 2.44 -18.23 -2.60
CA LEU A 111 2.31 -18.09 -1.15
C LEU A 111 2.21 -19.45 -0.47
N SER A 112 2.93 -19.68 0.62
CA SER A 112 2.85 -20.95 1.36
C SER A 112 1.44 -21.19 1.90
N ALA A 113 0.99 -22.45 1.83
CA ALA A 113 -0.25 -22.90 2.45
C ALA A 113 -0.08 -23.35 3.92
N ASP A 114 1.11 -23.21 4.49
CA ASP A 114 1.34 -23.45 5.92
C ASP A 114 0.59 -22.41 6.78
N PRO A 115 -0.10 -22.81 7.86
CA PRO A 115 -0.82 -21.87 8.74
C PRO A 115 0.04 -20.73 9.31
N SER A 116 1.36 -20.93 9.45
CA SER A 116 2.29 -19.86 9.85
C SER A 116 2.30 -18.65 8.91
N TRP A 117 1.82 -18.81 7.68
CA TRP A 117 1.69 -17.73 6.70
C TRP A 117 0.35 -16.99 6.75
N ASP A 118 -0.60 -17.41 7.58
CA ASP A 118 -1.97 -16.86 7.58
C ASP A 118 -1.99 -15.35 7.84
N ASP A 119 -1.22 -14.88 8.82
CA ASP A 119 -1.03 -13.46 9.12
C ASP A 119 -0.50 -12.69 7.90
N GLY A 120 0.58 -13.20 7.28
CA GLY A 120 1.20 -12.57 6.11
C GLY A 120 0.24 -12.50 4.93
N VAL A 121 -0.51 -13.59 4.67
CA VAL A 121 -1.51 -13.62 3.59
C VAL A 121 -2.66 -12.65 3.85
N ARG A 122 -3.13 -12.52 5.10
CA ARG A 122 -4.13 -11.50 5.44
C ARG A 122 -3.60 -10.08 5.21
N MET A 123 -2.39 -9.80 5.67
CA MET A 123 -1.74 -8.50 5.48
C MET A 123 -1.58 -8.16 3.99
N MET A 124 -1.06 -9.09 3.18
CA MET A 124 -0.94 -8.91 1.73
C MET A 124 -2.31 -8.72 1.05
N THR A 125 -3.33 -9.44 1.51
CA THR A 125 -4.70 -9.29 0.99
C THR A 125 -5.24 -7.88 1.24
N ASN A 126 -5.04 -7.35 2.45
CA ASN A 126 -5.44 -5.98 2.78
C ASN A 126 -4.63 -4.94 2.02
N GLY A 127 -3.31 -5.13 1.90
CA GLY A 127 -2.45 -4.29 1.08
C GLY A 127 -2.94 -4.25 -0.37
N TRP A 128 -3.18 -5.40 -1.00
CA TRP A 128 -3.67 -5.45 -2.38
C TRP A 128 -5.04 -4.80 -2.56
N ARG A 129 -5.97 -5.00 -1.61
CA ARG A 129 -7.27 -4.29 -1.61
C ARG A 129 -7.10 -2.78 -1.56
N PHE A 130 -6.24 -2.30 -0.66
CA PHE A 130 -5.94 -0.88 -0.52
C PHE A 130 -5.27 -0.31 -1.77
N PHE A 131 -4.20 -0.94 -2.26
CA PHE A 131 -3.41 -0.41 -3.36
C PHE A 131 -4.16 -0.43 -4.70
N LEU A 132 -5.00 -1.45 -4.97
CA LEU A 132 -5.88 -1.42 -6.14
C LEU A 132 -6.93 -0.32 -6.06
N TRP A 133 -7.49 -0.10 -4.87
CA TRP A 133 -8.38 1.03 -4.65
C TRP A 133 -7.65 2.37 -4.86
N ASN A 134 -6.41 2.51 -4.36
CA ASN A 134 -5.63 3.74 -4.51
C ASN A 134 -5.19 3.97 -5.96
N LEU A 135 -4.88 2.92 -6.73
CA LEU A 135 -4.64 3.00 -8.17
C LEU A 135 -5.86 3.55 -8.92
N LYS A 136 -7.05 2.99 -8.65
CA LYS A 136 -8.31 3.49 -9.20
C LYS A 136 -8.48 4.98 -8.86
N HIS A 137 -8.34 5.32 -7.59
CA HIS A 137 -8.51 6.68 -7.08
C HIS A 137 -7.53 7.66 -7.73
N TYR A 138 -6.25 7.29 -7.86
CA TYR A 138 -5.23 8.08 -8.55
C TYR A 138 -5.61 8.34 -10.02
N LEU A 139 -5.98 7.30 -10.77
CA LEU A 139 -6.30 7.43 -12.19
C LEU A 139 -7.58 8.24 -12.44
N GLU A 140 -8.58 8.12 -11.58
CA GLU A 140 -9.87 8.78 -11.75
C GLU A 140 -9.89 10.22 -11.21
N ARG A 141 -9.07 10.51 -10.19
CA ARG A 141 -9.13 11.78 -9.45
C ARG A 141 -7.90 12.66 -9.59
N HIS A 142 -6.75 12.06 -9.90
CA HIS A 142 -5.43 12.70 -9.85
C HIS A 142 -4.54 12.41 -11.09
N PRO A 143 -5.08 12.32 -12.33
CA PRO A 143 -4.32 11.83 -13.49
C PRO A 143 -3.08 12.67 -13.86
N ASP A 144 -3.04 13.94 -13.44
CA ASP A 144 -1.97 14.90 -13.73
C ASP A 144 -1.28 15.42 -12.45
N SER A 145 -1.59 14.83 -11.30
CA SER A 145 -1.04 15.26 -10.01
C SER A 145 0.09 14.33 -9.56
N HIS A 146 1.18 14.90 -9.06
CA HIS A 146 2.20 14.14 -8.36
C HIS A 146 1.76 13.82 -6.94
N ARG A 147 2.04 12.59 -6.50
CA ARG A 147 1.88 12.18 -5.11
C ARG A 147 3.09 12.61 -4.29
N THR A 148 2.85 13.32 -3.20
CA THR A 148 3.80 13.44 -2.09
C THR A 148 3.43 12.44 -1.01
N MET A 149 4.29 11.45 -0.78
CA MET A 149 4.16 10.54 0.35
C MET A 149 4.77 11.18 1.60
N ILE A 150 3.98 11.22 2.67
CA ILE A 150 4.40 11.62 4.01
C ILE A 150 4.16 10.42 4.92
N SER A 151 5.18 9.93 5.60
CA SER A 151 5.06 8.66 6.30
C SER A 151 5.94 8.54 7.52
N GLU A 152 5.47 7.76 8.48
CA GLU A 152 6.22 7.33 9.65
C GLU A 152 6.12 5.81 9.78
N ARG A 153 7.21 5.18 10.20
CA ARG A 153 7.30 3.71 10.32
C ARG A 153 7.91 3.28 11.65
N PRO A 154 7.27 3.56 12.79
CA PRO A 154 7.83 3.25 14.09
C PRO A 154 7.97 1.73 14.28
N ARG A 155 9.02 1.33 14.99
CA ARG A 155 9.08 -0.02 15.57
C ARG A 155 8.26 -0.01 16.87
N VAL A 156 7.26 -0.87 16.94
CA VAL A 156 6.32 -0.97 18.05
C VAL A 156 6.49 -2.31 18.78
N THR A 157 6.04 -2.36 20.02
CA THR A 157 6.01 -3.56 20.87
C THR A 157 4.57 -3.84 21.33
N GLY A 158 4.30 -5.08 21.73
CA GLY A 158 2.96 -5.52 22.12
C GLY A 158 2.13 -6.08 20.95
N THR A 159 0.87 -6.39 21.26
CA THR A 159 -0.10 -6.95 20.32
C THR A 159 -0.60 -5.90 19.33
N ARG A 160 -1.13 -6.34 18.19
CA ARG A 160 -1.74 -5.43 17.20
C ARG A 160 -2.92 -4.67 17.80
N GLU A 161 -3.71 -5.30 18.65
CA GLU A 161 -4.81 -4.68 19.37
C GLU A 161 -4.34 -3.56 20.32
N GLU A 162 -3.26 -3.77 21.06
CA GLU A 162 -2.69 -2.73 21.94
C GLU A 162 -2.19 -1.54 21.11
N VAL A 163 -1.43 -1.80 20.04
CA VAL A 163 -0.94 -0.76 19.13
C VAL A 163 -2.10 -0.02 18.44
N TRP A 164 -3.16 -0.74 18.05
CA TRP A 164 -4.38 -0.16 17.48
C TRP A 164 -5.08 0.78 18.47
N GLU A 165 -5.22 0.38 19.74
CA GLU A 165 -5.81 1.23 20.78
C GLU A 165 -4.92 2.45 21.08
N THR A 166 -3.60 2.34 20.95
CA THR A 166 -2.69 3.50 21.08
C THR A 166 -2.87 4.48 19.93
N ILE A 167 -2.80 4.02 18.67
CA ILE A 167 -2.85 4.93 17.51
C ILE A 167 -4.26 5.49 17.24
N PHE A 168 -5.32 4.73 17.48
CA PHE A 168 -6.70 5.18 17.28
C PHE A 168 -7.44 5.47 18.60
N GLY A 169 -6.70 5.62 19.70
CA GLY A 169 -7.22 6.06 20.99
C GLY A 169 -7.47 7.57 21.06
N ASP A 170 -7.98 8.01 22.21
CA ASP A 170 -8.35 9.42 22.44
C ASP A 170 -7.12 10.36 22.44
N ASP A 171 -5.95 9.85 22.82
CA ASP A 171 -4.66 10.56 22.77
C ASP A 171 -3.88 10.33 21.45
N GLY A 172 -4.41 9.48 20.57
CA GLY A 172 -3.83 9.12 19.28
C GLY A 172 -4.31 10.01 18.13
N LEU A 173 -4.50 9.39 16.96
CA LEU A 173 -5.14 10.01 15.80
C LEU A 173 -6.64 10.24 16.03
N GLY A 174 -7.25 9.52 16.96
CA GLY A 174 -8.69 9.52 17.21
C GLY A 174 -9.36 8.23 16.77
N ARG A 175 -10.52 7.95 17.35
CA ARG A 175 -11.29 6.73 17.10
C ARG A 175 -11.78 6.69 15.65
N VAL A 176 -11.60 5.53 15.02
CA VAL A 176 -11.98 5.30 13.63
C VAL A 176 -13.27 4.48 13.51
N PRO A 177 -14.13 4.76 12.52
CA PRO A 177 -15.28 3.92 12.21
C PRO A 177 -14.88 2.54 11.68
N GLU A 178 -15.82 1.60 11.69
CA GLU A 178 -15.59 0.20 11.32
C GLU A 178 -16.00 -0.12 9.87
N ARG A 179 -16.64 0.81 9.15
CA ARG A 179 -17.18 0.54 7.81
C ARG A 179 -16.73 1.56 6.76
N PRO A 180 -16.39 1.10 5.54
CA PRO A 180 -16.20 2.00 4.41
C PRO A 180 -17.43 2.89 4.17
N GLY A 181 -17.20 4.14 3.78
CA GLY A 181 -18.23 5.15 3.57
C GLY A 181 -18.61 5.97 4.79
N GLU A 182 -18.17 5.60 6.00
CA GLU A 182 -18.40 6.39 7.21
C GLU A 182 -17.46 7.60 7.29
N GLU A 183 -17.93 8.69 7.89
CA GLU A 183 -17.09 9.88 8.11
C GLU A 183 -16.08 9.63 9.22
N VAL A 184 -14.86 10.13 9.01
CA VAL A 184 -13.76 10.05 9.98
C VAL A 184 -13.10 11.41 10.17
N SER A 185 -12.61 11.64 11.39
CA SER A 185 -11.86 12.83 11.78
C SER A 185 -10.62 12.39 12.54
N LEU A 186 -9.46 12.61 11.93
CA LEU A 186 -8.16 12.29 12.52
C LEU A 186 -7.44 13.57 12.96
N ARG A 187 -6.63 13.47 14.01
CA ARG A 187 -5.88 14.59 14.57
C ARG A 187 -4.39 14.27 14.56
N LEU A 188 -3.60 15.22 14.09
CA LEU A 188 -2.16 15.23 14.34
C LEU A 188 -1.83 16.33 15.35
N ASP A 189 -0.67 16.20 15.98
CA ASP A 189 -0.07 17.23 16.82
C ASP A 189 0.02 18.58 16.07
N GLY A 190 0.03 19.68 16.81
CA GLY A 190 -0.09 21.03 16.23
C GLY A 190 -1.52 21.41 15.81
N GLY A 191 -2.53 20.58 16.13
CA GLY A 191 -3.94 20.87 15.90
C GLY A 191 -4.42 20.63 14.47
N HIS A 192 -3.66 19.86 13.69
CA HIS A 192 -4.02 19.51 12.32
C HIS A 192 -5.19 18.52 12.33
N LEU A 193 -6.32 18.95 11.76
CA LEU A 193 -7.51 18.12 11.59
C LEU A 193 -7.56 17.56 10.16
N LEU A 194 -7.69 16.25 10.04
CA LEU A 194 -7.78 15.52 8.79
C LEU A 194 -9.14 14.81 8.73
N GLU A 195 -10.08 15.41 7.99
CA GLU A 195 -11.43 14.87 7.86
C GLU A 195 -11.63 14.21 6.50
N GLY A 196 -12.46 13.17 6.50
CA GLY A 196 -12.55 12.29 5.36
C GLY A 196 -13.60 11.21 5.49
N THR A 197 -13.50 10.24 4.60
CA THR A 197 -14.42 9.10 4.54
C THR A 197 -13.61 7.80 4.52
N VAL A 198 -14.03 6.82 5.31
CA VAL A 198 -13.37 5.51 5.42
C VAL A 198 -13.42 4.77 4.09
N VAL A 199 -12.30 4.15 3.73
CA VAL A 199 -12.10 3.36 2.51
C VAL A 199 -11.90 1.89 2.86
N LEU A 200 -11.08 1.62 3.86
CA LEU A 200 -10.78 0.28 4.36
C LEU A 200 -10.82 0.33 5.88
N ALA A 201 -11.50 -0.63 6.49
CA ALA A 201 -11.47 -0.87 7.92
C ALA A 201 -11.41 -2.39 8.14
N ASP A 202 -10.26 -2.86 8.63
CA ASP A 202 -10.07 -4.25 9.03
C ASP A 202 -9.28 -4.28 10.33
N ARG A 203 -9.93 -3.88 11.43
CA ARG A 203 -9.29 -3.84 12.75
C ARG A 203 -8.82 -5.24 13.19
N PRO A 204 -7.62 -5.39 13.80
CA PRO A 204 -6.59 -4.37 14.02
C PRO A 204 -5.55 -4.28 12.89
N TRP A 205 -5.80 -4.85 11.72
CA TRP A 205 -4.82 -5.06 10.65
C TRP A 205 -4.54 -3.84 9.81
N ALA A 206 -5.59 -3.13 9.40
CA ALA A 206 -5.47 -2.02 8.47
C ALA A 206 -6.62 -1.02 8.59
N PHE A 207 -6.30 0.25 8.34
CA PHE A 207 -7.27 1.33 8.19
C PHE A 207 -6.85 2.24 7.04
N ALA A 208 -7.80 2.66 6.22
CA ALA A 208 -7.58 3.70 5.22
C ALA A 208 -8.78 4.65 5.14
N ALA A 209 -8.49 5.92 4.85
CA ALA A 209 -9.52 6.92 4.59
C ALA A 209 -9.05 7.93 3.53
N MET A 210 -9.99 8.39 2.72
CA MET A 210 -9.78 9.52 1.82
C MET A 210 -9.92 10.82 2.62
N LEU A 211 -8.90 11.68 2.57
CA LEU A 211 -8.81 12.92 3.35
C LEU A 211 -8.96 14.14 2.45
N ARG A 212 -10.03 14.90 2.65
CA ARG A 212 -10.37 16.08 1.83
C ARG A 212 -9.28 17.13 1.86
N SER A 213 -8.67 17.34 3.02
CA SER A 213 -7.64 18.35 3.23
C SER A 213 -6.34 18.03 2.47
N LEU A 214 -6.10 16.79 2.06
CA LEU A 214 -4.94 16.37 1.27
C LEU A 214 -5.19 16.41 -0.25
N ASN A 215 -6.15 17.23 -0.68
CA ASN A 215 -6.69 17.26 -2.04
C ASN A 215 -7.26 15.88 -2.41
N ASP A 216 -8.22 15.40 -1.61
CA ASP A 216 -8.73 14.02 -1.68
C ASP A 216 -7.59 12.99 -1.70
N GLY A 217 -6.57 13.25 -0.88
CA GLY A 217 -5.48 12.33 -0.61
C GLY A 217 -5.93 11.20 0.30
N VAL A 218 -4.99 10.37 0.74
CA VAL A 218 -5.33 9.12 1.42
C VAL A 218 -4.43 8.92 2.63
N VAL A 219 -5.02 8.54 3.77
CA VAL A 219 -4.29 7.92 4.87
C VAL A 219 -4.40 6.41 4.77
N HIS A 220 -3.30 5.70 5.02
CA HIS A 220 -3.26 4.27 5.21
C HIS A 220 -2.42 3.96 6.45
N VAL A 221 -3.01 3.24 7.40
CA VAL A 221 -2.35 2.72 8.58
C VAL A 221 -2.34 1.20 8.45
N GLU A 222 -1.16 0.61 8.49
CA GLU A 222 -0.95 -0.84 8.35
C GLU A 222 -0.11 -1.38 9.50
N MET A 223 -0.49 -2.55 9.99
CA MET A 223 0.23 -3.24 11.06
C MET A 223 1.20 -4.28 10.47
N GLU A 224 2.43 -3.86 10.12
CA GLU A 224 3.44 -4.69 9.46
C GLU A 224 4.16 -5.65 10.42
N GLY A 225 3.72 -6.90 10.44
CA GLY A 225 4.45 -8.01 11.06
C GLY A 225 3.99 -8.33 12.48
N SER A 226 4.75 -9.18 13.14
CA SER A 226 4.44 -9.76 14.45
C SER A 226 5.73 -10.07 15.22
N GLY A 227 5.61 -10.44 16.48
CA GLY A 227 6.74 -10.75 17.36
C GLY A 227 6.93 -9.69 18.45
N GLU A 228 8.08 -9.73 19.13
CA GLU A 228 8.36 -8.83 20.26
C GLU A 228 8.47 -7.37 19.83
N ARG A 229 9.05 -7.12 18.65
CA ARG A 229 9.19 -5.79 18.04
C ARG A 229 8.93 -5.89 16.54
N TRP A 230 7.95 -5.14 16.06
CA TRP A 230 7.49 -5.18 14.66
C TRP A 230 7.26 -3.75 14.13
N LYS A 231 7.00 -3.57 12.83
CA LYS A 231 6.88 -2.23 12.22
C LYS A 231 5.41 -1.88 12.04
N MET A 232 5.01 -0.67 12.41
CA MET A 232 3.73 -0.12 11.95
C MET A 232 4.02 0.88 10.83
N GLY A 233 3.15 0.97 9.83
CA GLY A 233 3.23 1.99 8.78
C GLY A 233 2.08 2.98 8.91
N VAL A 234 2.40 4.28 8.90
CA VAL A 234 1.41 5.36 8.74
C VAL A 234 1.79 6.17 7.51
N TRP A 235 0.92 6.18 6.52
CA TRP A 235 1.17 6.73 5.19
C TRP A 235 0.10 7.75 4.85
N LEU A 236 0.51 8.96 4.49
CA LEU A 236 -0.32 10.03 3.98
C LEU A 236 0.10 10.34 2.55
N SER A 237 -0.76 10.01 1.59
CA SER A 237 -0.62 10.38 0.19
C SER A 237 -1.33 11.70 -0.06
N ALA A 238 -0.59 12.77 -0.33
CA ALA A 238 -1.14 14.04 -0.77
C ALA A 238 -0.92 14.23 -2.28
N TYR A 239 -1.91 14.72 -3.02
CA TYR A 239 -1.80 14.89 -4.48
C TYR A 239 -1.79 16.38 -4.86
N GLY A 240 -0.73 16.84 -5.53
CA GLY A 240 -0.63 18.21 -6.03
C GLY A 240 -0.67 19.30 -4.93
N LEU A 241 -0.32 18.94 -3.70
CA LEU A 241 -0.32 19.86 -2.57
C LEU A 241 0.97 20.69 -2.54
N GLU A 242 0.89 21.93 -2.08
CA GLU A 242 2.07 22.79 -1.91
C GLU A 242 3.10 22.16 -0.96
N GLU A 243 4.38 22.20 -1.32
CA GLU A 243 5.50 21.61 -0.56
C GLU A 243 5.52 22.07 0.90
N GLY A 244 5.40 23.38 1.15
CA GLY A 244 5.38 23.91 2.51
C GLY A 244 4.18 23.42 3.35
N ARG A 245 3.07 23.03 2.71
CA ARG A 245 1.94 22.40 3.40
C ARG A 245 2.23 20.92 3.70
N CYS A 246 2.83 20.20 2.76
CA CYS A 246 3.32 18.83 3.00
C CYS A 246 4.32 18.79 4.16
N ASP A 247 5.24 19.75 4.24
CA ASP A 247 6.26 19.82 5.29
C ASP A 247 5.64 20.00 6.68
N ARG A 248 4.65 20.89 6.83
CA ARG A 248 3.93 21.06 8.10
C ARG A 248 3.23 19.77 8.54
N ILE A 249 2.62 19.05 7.60
CA ILE A 249 1.95 17.78 7.88
C ILE A 249 2.98 16.70 8.25
N ARG A 250 4.15 16.67 7.59
CA ARG A 250 5.25 15.76 7.93
C ARG A 250 5.74 15.98 9.34
N VAL A 251 5.98 17.24 9.73
CA VAL A 251 6.39 17.58 11.10
C VAL A 251 5.32 17.18 12.12
N ALA A 252 4.04 17.48 11.84
CA ALA A 252 2.93 17.11 12.71
C ALA A 252 2.79 15.58 12.87
N LEU A 253 2.92 14.82 11.78
CA LEU A 253 2.88 13.36 11.80
C LEU A 253 4.04 12.80 12.62
N GLY A 254 5.27 13.25 12.36
CA GLY A 254 6.46 12.81 13.10
C GLY A 254 6.35 13.07 14.59
N GLN A 255 5.87 14.25 15.00
CA GLN A 255 5.61 14.56 16.41
C GLN A 255 4.57 13.64 17.04
N THR A 256 3.45 13.42 16.33
CA THR A 256 2.37 12.54 16.79
C THR A 256 2.88 11.12 17.02
N ILE A 257 3.63 10.58 16.05
CA ILE A 257 4.13 9.21 16.10
C ILE A 257 5.24 9.04 17.14
N ALA A 258 6.20 9.96 17.23
CA ALA A 258 7.24 9.92 18.25
C ALA A 258 6.67 10.02 19.67
N ARG A 259 5.55 10.74 19.86
CA ARG A 259 4.85 10.83 21.14
C ARG A 259 4.13 9.52 21.51
N LEU A 260 3.48 8.88 20.54
CA LEU A 260 2.72 7.64 20.75
C LEU A 260 3.64 6.42 20.89
N PHE A 261 4.72 6.39 20.12
CA PHE A 261 5.66 5.27 20.01
C PHE A 261 7.09 5.81 20.07
N PRO A 262 7.57 6.22 21.27
CA PRO A 262 8.92 6.72 21.44
C PRO A 262 9.95 5.65 21.07
N GLU A 263 11.05 6.06 20.43
CA GLU A 263 12.18 5.15 20.22
C GLU A 263 12.79 4.80 21.58
N GLU A 264 12.80 3.52 21.93
CA GLU A 264 13.56 3.02 23.08
C GLU A 264 15.06 3.00 22.71
N ASP A 265 15.87 3.67 23.52
CA ASP A 265 17.34 3.72 23.48
C ASP A 265 18.00 2.33 23.63
#